data_AF-A0A972X148-F1
#
_entry.id   AF-A0A972X148-F1
#
_cell.length_a   1.000
_cell.length_b   1.000
_cell.length_c   1.000
_cell.angle_alpha   90.00
_cell.angle_beta   90.00
_cell.angle_gamma   90.00
#
_symmetry.space_group_name_H-M   'P 1'
#
loop_
_entity.id
_entity.type
_entity.pdbx_description
1 polymer ?
#
loop_
_entity_poly.entity_id
_entity_poly.type
_entity_poly.pdbx_seq_one_letter_code
_entity_poly.pdbx_strand_id
1 'polypeptide(L)'
;MSDPLINQIEYFIGIEGEQKGPFSFGDIQGMISSGEINSKTPIWHSELSGWDCVEGLKEFTSETPEEKIAPKLTSPLSLEIKNGKQISAPNHSLKKRPSKESDPFETVFSGKIDIEKPIENNGFKSWIITGAIMGGLLAAATFYVLTQTPPPQVVSKKTVKVSASQQRGLSLSQAQIKFNKEPESGIPELIAVLKVNSTDNVGLEALETLLSYYRQKQMTSEAGKVLMIAKRPLEALGFFLQEPRDLVGAETAYEEAANMAKGNERKELILKQITLLLGSVVGMEKAINRIKLLDQEFPGTQHPYQYYLKSTEGKIADIFARTAFHYNETLGEFLISNLSQVRLLEKPLLRVTKDKLGKYQISATYKGTVNFHNDRIPNIFFVFLLSNEQWIIVDTNLTKERTAAAKEAQKIHLTNGVTENEMLQGLENLFKTQFPAKGLHEIISSQKTRPSNSDE
;
A
#
# COMPACT_ATOMS: atom_id res chain seq x y z
N MET A 1 -38.81 -21.53 -7.20
CA MET A 1 -39.48 -21.07 -5.97
C MET A 1 -38.46 -21.21 -4.86
N SER A 2 -37.93 -20.09 -4.36
CA SER A 2 -36.96 -20.07 -3.25
C SER A 2 -37.63 -20.59 -1.98
N ASP A 3 -36.91 -21.40 -1.20
CA ASP A 3 -37.38 -21.90 0.09
C ASP A 3 -37.69 -20.71 1.03
N PRO A 4 -38.90 -20.59 1.60
CA PRO A 4 -39.28 -19.47 2.45
C PRO A 4 -38.38 -19.28 3.68
N LEU A 5 -37.58 -20.28 4.07
CA LEU A 5 -36.63 -20.18 5.18
C LEU A 5 -35.33 -19.43 4.82
N ILE A 6 -34.93 -19.40 3.54
CA ILE A 6 -33.67 -18.78 3.09
C ILE A 6 -33.65 -17.26 3.33
N ASN A 7 -34.83 -16.61 3.32
CA ASN A 7 -34.95 -15.17 3.53
C ASN A 7 -34.79 -14.73 5.01
N GLN A 8 -34.65 -15.66 5.95
CA GLN A 8 -34.43 -15.37 7.38
C GLN A 8 -32.98 -15.60 7.83
N ILE A 9 -32.12 -16.09 6.93
CA ILE A 9 -30.72 -16.37 7.22
C ILE A 9 -29.91 -15.07 7.05
N GLU A 10 -29.09 -14.76 8.05
CA GLU A 10 -28.12 -13.66 8.00
C GLU A 10 -26.76 -14.18 7.49
N TYR A 11 -26.24 -13.53 6.45
CA TYR A 11 -24.98 -13.88 5.81
C TYR A 11 -23.88 -12.89 6.18
N PHE A 12 -22.66 -13.41 6.30
CA PHE A 12 -21.44 -12.64 6.48
C PHE A 12 -20.46 -12.99 5.37
N ILE A 13 -19.76 -11.98 4.84
CA ILE A 13 -18.78 -12.16 3.75
C ILE A 13 -17.39 -11.74 4.20
N GLY A 14 -16.37 -12.45 3.72
CA GLY A 14 -14.96 -12.15 3.95
C GLY A 14 -14.36 -11.40 2.77
N ILE A 15 -14.20 -10.08 2.88
CA ILE A 15 -13.57 -9.26 1.83
C ILE A 15 -12.28 -8.69 2.41
N GLU A 16 -11.15 -8.92 1.73
CA GLU A 16 -9.83 -8.39 2.13
C GLU A 16 -9.41 -8.77 3.57
N GLY A 17 -9.90 -9.89 4.09
CA GLY A 17 -9.61 -10.37 5.45
C GLY A 17 -10.50 -9.78 6.55
N GLU A 18 -11.47 -8.94 6.19
CA GLU A 18 -12.47 -8.41 7.11
C GLU A 18 -13.83 -9.10 6.91
N GLN A 19 -14.52 -9.37 8.02
CA GLN A 19 -15.89 -9.85 8.03
C GLN A 19 -16.85 -8.66 7.89
N LYS A 20 -17.72 -8.70 6.87
CA LYS A 20 -18.80 -7.73 6.67
C LYS A 20 -20.17 -8.42 6.76
N GLY A 21 -21.15 -7.76 7.36
CA GLY A 21 -22.51 -8.27 7.55
C GLY A 21 -23.13 -7.79 8.87
N PRO A 22 -24.34 -8.26 9.22
CA PRO A 22 -25.12 -9.26 8.50
C PRO A 22 -25.79 -8.71 7.23
N PHE A 23 -25.90 -9.54 6.21
CA PHE A 23 -26.59 -9.29 4.94
C PHE A 23 -27.74 -10.27 4.74
N SER A 24 -28.80 -9.85 4.04
CA SER A 24 -29.86 -10.77 3.60
C SER A 24 -29.44 -11.55 2.35
N PHE A 25 -30.12 -12.66 2.06
CA PHE A 25 -29.90 -13.42 0.81
C PHE A 25 -30.02 -12.54 -0.44
N GLY A 26 -31.00 -11.63 -0.46
CA GLY A 26 -31.21 -10.69 -1.57
C GLY A 26 -30.05 -9.70 -1.73
N ASP A 27 -29.44 -9.25 -0.63
CA ASP A 27 -28.26 -8.39 -0.66
C ASP A 27 -27.06 -9.14 -1.27
N ILE A 28 -26.83 -10.39 -0.86
CA ILE A 28 -25.76 -11.24 -1.41
C ILE A 28 -25.97 -11.48 -2.91
N GLN A 29 -27.20 -11.78 -3.36
CA GLN A 29 -27.51 -11.90 -4.79
C GLN A 29 -27.28 -10.60 -5.56
N GLY A 30 -27.61 -9.45 -4.95
CA GLY A 30 -27.32 -8.13 -5.50
C GLY A 30 -25.82 -7.89 -5.66
N MET A 31 -25.02 -8.24 -4.66
CA MET A 31 -23.56 -8.11 -4.67
C MET A 31 -22.90 -9.05 -5.69
N ILE A 32 -23.42 -10.26 -5.87
CA ILE A 32 -22.95 -11.18 -6.94
C ILE A 32 -23.28 -10.58 -8.32
N SER A 33 -24.50 -10.07 -8.49
CA SER A 33 -24.97 -9.51 -9.76
C SER A 33 -24.25 -8.21 -10.14
N SER A 34 -23.85 -7.41 -9.15
CA SER A 34 -23.06 -6.19 -9.34
C SER A 34 -21.57 -6.46 -9.57
N GLY A 35 -21.09 -7.68 -9.29
CA GLY A 35 -19.68 -8.05 -9.33
C GLY A 35 -18.86 -7.57 -8.13
N GLU A 36 -19.52 -7.09 -7.06
CA GLU A 36 -18.86 -6.70 -5.81
C GLU A 36 -18.24 -7.90 -5.08
N ILE A 37 -18.88 -9.07 -5.19
CA ILE A 37 -18.35 -10.36 -4.74
C ILE A 37 -18.39 -11.38 -5.89
N ASN A 38 -17.48 -12.36 -5.86
CA ASN A 38 -17.36 -13.38 -6.89
C ASN A 38 -17.50 -14.80 -6.31
N SER A 39 -17.42 -15.82 -7.18
CA SER A 39 -17.64 -17.22 -6.80
C SER A 39 -16.68 -17.74 -5.71
N LYS A 40 -15.51 -17.11 -5.57
CA LYS A 40 -14.46 -17.46 -4.60
C LYS A 40 -14.50 -16.63 -3.32
N THR A 41 -15.44 -15.69 -3.19
CA THR A 41 -15.57 -14.89 -1.97
C THR A 41 -15.99 -15.78 -0.81
N PRO A 42 -15.28 -15.76 0.34
CA PRO A 42 -15.70 -16.48 1.54
C PRO A 42 -17.02 -15.92 2.09
N ILE A 43 -17.94 -16.80 2.42
CA ILE A 43 -19.25 -16.51 2.99
C ILE A 43 -19.51 -17.46 4.17
N TRP A 44 -20.20 -16.95 5.19
CA TRP A 44 -20.57 -17.69 6.39
C TRP A 44 -22.00 -17.33 6.80
N HIS A 45 -22.76 -18.31 7.26
CA HIS A 45 -24.03 -18.12 7.94
C HIS A 45 -24.21 -19.21 9.01
N SER A 46 -25.22 -19.05 9.86
CA SER A 46 -25.45 -19.88 11.05
C SER A 46 -25.63 -21.38 10.78
N GLU A 47 -25.97 -21.79 9.56
CA GLU A 47 -26.15 -23.19 9.18
C GLU A 47 -24.85 -23.85 8.68
N LEU A 48 -23.77 -23.08 8.48
CA LEU A 48 -22.47 -23.60 8.06
C LEU A 48 -21.58 -23.91 9.25
N SER A 49 -20.86 -25.04 9.16
CA SER A 49 -19.84 -25.42 10.14
C SER A 49 -18.58 -24.53 10.13
N GLY A 50 -18.42 -23.70 9.10
CA GLY A 50 -17.29 -22.80 8.89
C GLY A 50 -17.48 -21.94 7.64
N TRP A 51 -16.51 -21.07 7.34
CA TRP A 51 -16.52 -20.26 6.12
C TRP A 51 -16.42 -21.17 4.88
N ASP A 52 -17.25 -20.92 3.88
CA ASP A 52 -17.21 -21.59 2.58
C ASP A 52 -17.17 -20.57 1.44
N CYS A 53 -16.92 -20.97 0.21
CA CYS A 53 -16.99 -20.08 -0.94
C CYS A 53 -18.42 -20.01 -1.49
N VAL A 54 -18.80 -18.87 -2.10
CA VAL A 54 -20.13 -18.68 -2.72
C VAL A 54 -20.49 -19.81 -3.70
N GLU A 55 -19.51 -20.34 -4.45
CA GLU A 55 -19.72 -21.46 -5.38
C GLU A 55 -20.01 -22.81 -4.71
N GLY A 56 -19.65 -22.99 -3.44
CA GLY A 56 -19.93 -24.20 -2.67
C GLY A 56 -21.38 -24.28 -2.15
N LEU A 57 -22.10 -23.16 -2.18
CA LEU A 57 -23.44 -23.03 -1.62
C LEU A 57 -24.51 -23.22 -2.70
N LYS A 58 -25.30 -24.29 -2.53
CA LYS A 58 -26.38 -24.70 -3.46
C LYS A 58 -27.43 -23.61 -3.70
N GLU A 59 -27.61 -22.75 -2.73
CA GLU A 59 -28.56 -21.62 -2.73
C GLU A 59 -28.16 -20.47 -3.67
N PHE A 60 -26.88 -20.38 -4.06
CA PHE A 60 -26.37 -19.38 -5.01
C PHE A 60 -26.00 -19.96 -6.37
N THR A 61 -25.81 -21.28 -6.49
CA THR A 61 -25.66 -21.96 -7.77
C THR A 61 -27.03 -22.29 -8.34
N SER A 62 -27.44 -21.59 -9.40
CA SER A 62 -28.62 -22.00 -10.17
C SER A 62 -28.39 -23.39 -10.76
N GLU A 63 -29.16 -24.38 -10.31
CA GLU A 63 -29.24 -25.69 -10.97
C GLU A 63 -29.64 -25.46 -12.43
N THR A 64 -28.66 -25.56 -13.33
CA THR A 64 -28.91 -25.62 -14.76
C THR A 64 -29.41 -27.03 -15.04
N PRO A 65 -30.66 -27.25 -15.52
CA PRO A 65 -31.16 -28.59 -15.73
C PRO A 65 -30.33 -29.29 -16.81
N GLU A 66 -29.81 -30.49 -16.51
CA GLU A 66 -29.13 -31.36 -17.45
C GLU A 66 -30.02 -31.61 -18.69
N GLU A 67 -29.61 -31.05 -19.83
CA GLU A 67 -30.29 -31.24 -21.11
C GLU A 67 -29.93 -32.60 -21.72
N LYS A 68 -30.97 -33.43 -21.78
CA LYS A 68 -31.06 -34.76 -22.36
C LYS A 68 -30.73 -34.76 -23.87
N ILE A 69 -29.72 -35.55 -24.23
CA ILE A 69 -29.50 -36.31 -25.50
C ILE A 69 -30.20 -35.81 -26.79
N ALA A 70 -29.33 -35.50 -27.77
CA ALA A 70 -29.48 -35.11 -29.19
C ALA A 70 -30.64 -35.71 -30.03
N PRO A 71 -30.93 -35.11 -31.21
CA PRO A 71 -30.38 -35.72 -32.43
C PRO A 71 -29.87 -34.75 -33.54
N LYS A 72 -28.69 -35.11 -34.07
CA LYS A 72 -28.32 -35.22 -35.49
C LYS A 72 -28.97 -34.25 -36.50
N LEU A 73 -28.20 -33.33 -37.08
CA LEU A 73 -28.30 -32.98 -38.51
C LEU A 73 -27.02 -32.30 -39.05
N THR A 74 -26.46 -32.96 -40.08
CA THR A 74 -25.80 -32.40 -41.28
C THR A 74 -24.67 -31.38 -41.18
N SER A 75 -23.47 -31.89 -41.51
CA SER A 75 -22.28 -31.18 -41.96
C SER A 75 -22.54 -30.15 -43.05
N PRO A 76 -21.63 -29.16 -43.21
CA PRO A 76 -21.23 -28.80 -44.55
C PRO A 76 -19.70 -28.76 -44.75
N LEU A 77 -19.34 -29.19 -45.96
CA LEU A 77 -18.21 -28.76 -46.77
C LEU A 77 -16.78 -29.04 -46.26
N SER A 78 -16.28 -30.19 -46.66
CA SER A 78 -14.88 -30.35 -47.05
C SER A 78 -14.60 -29.49 -48.29
N LEU A 79 -13.68 -28.53 -48.18
CA LEU A 79 -13.05 -27.90 -49.33
C LEU A 79 -11.75 -28.65 -49.66
N GLU A 80 -11.77 -29.23 -50.84
CA GLU A 80 -10.71 -30.00 -51.48
C GLU A 80 -9.58 -29.04 -51.93
N ILE A 81 -8.42 -29.06 -51.25
CA ILE A 81 -7.21 -28.38 -51.73
C ILE A 81 -6.38 -29.39 -52.53
N LYS A 82 -6.36 -29.18 -53.85
CA LYS A 82 -5.50 -29.90 -54.78
C LYS A 82 -4.03 -29.48 -54.60
N ASN A 83 -3.17 -30.50 -54.63
CA ASN A 83 -1.72 -30.46 -54.67
C ASN A 83 -1.12 -29.37 -55.58
N GLY A 84 -0.03 -28.75 -55.10
CA GLY A 84 0.79 -27.87 -55.91
C GLY A 84 2.13 -27.46 -55.29
N LYS A 85 3.14 -28.34 -55.45
CA LYS A 85 4.55 -28.00 -55.73
C LYS A 85 5.40 -27.32 -54.64
N GLN A 86 6.23 -28.14 -53.98
CA GLN A 86 7.45 -27.71 -53.29
C GLN A 86 8.40 -27.02 -54.28
N ILE A 87 8.85 -25.81 -53.92
CA ILE A 87 10.01 -25.15 -54.55
C ILE A 87 10.98 -24.81 -53.42
N SER A 88 12.20 -25.34 -53.57
CA SER A 88 13.34 -25.21 -52.68
C SER A 88 13.84 -23.76 -52.61
N ALA A 89 14.20 -23.32 -51.40
CA ALA A 89 14.78 -22.00 -51.14
C ALA A 89 16.25 -21.90 -51.58
N PRO A 90 16.72 -20.74 -52.09
CA PRO A 90 18.14 -20.46 -52.19
C PRO A 90 18.66 -19.80 -50.91
N ASN A 91 19.78 -20.33 -50.41
CA ASN A 91 20.61 -19.74 -49.37
C ASN A 91 21.21 -18.41 -49.87
N HIS A 92 20.86 -17.29 -49.22
CA HIS A 92 21.60 -16.04 -49.36
C HIS A 92 22.11 -15.56 -47.99
N SER A 93 23.42 -15.67 -47.83
CA SER A 93 24.21 -15.13 -46.73
C SER A 93 24.34 -13.60 -46.89
N LEU A 94 23.73 -12.85 -45.97
CA LEU A 94 23.87 -11.39 -45.90
C LEU A 94 24.89 -10.99 -44.82
N LYS A 95 25.90 -10.24 -45.28
CA LYS A 95 26.96 -9.58 -44.50
C LYS A 95 26.39 -8.68 -43.40
N LYS A 96 26.90 -8.84 -42.18
CA LYS A 96 26.71 -7.90 -41.05
C LYS A 96 27.32 -6.53 -41.39
N ARG A 97 26.55 -5.46 -41.18
CA ARG A 97 27.01 -4.07 -41.12
C ARG A 97 26.71 -3.55 -39.71
N PRO A 98 27.65 -2.88 -39.01
CA PRO A 98 27.42 -2.43 -37.64
C PRO A 98 26.49 -1.22 -37.63
N SER A 99 25.36 -1.33 -36.91
CA SER A 99 24.48 -0.21 -36.59
C SER A 99 24.96 0.47 -35.31
N LYS A 100 25.11 1.79 -35.42
CA LYS A 100 25.47 2.73 -34.36
C LYS A 100 24.38 2.73 -33.29
N GLU A 101 24.80 2.54 -32.05
CA GLU A 101 23.99 2.53 -30.83
C GLU A 101 23.47 3.96 -30.57
N SER A 102 22.16 4.11 -30.52
CA SER A 102 21.49 5.32 -30.05
C SER A 102 20.63 4.92 -28.85
N ASP A 103 20.93 5.51 -27.69
CA ASP A 103 20.22 5.32 -26.43
C ASP A 103 18.70 5.44 -26.60
N PRO A 104 17.89 4.44 -26.18
CA PRO A 104 16.46 4.62 -26.02
C PRO A 104 16.17 5.16 -24.61
N PHE A 105 15.10 5.95 -24.47
CA PHE A 105 14.50 6.49 -23.24
C PHE A 105 14.69 8.00 -23.00
N GLU A 106 14.29 8.84 -23.97
CA GLU A 106 13.69 10.14 -23.63
C GLU A 106 12.18 9.97 -23.47
N THR A 107 11.72 9.87 -22.23
CA THR A 107 10.31 10.06 -21.85
C THR A 107 9.98 11.54 -22.01
N VAL A 108 9.44 11.93 -23.18
CA VAL A 108 8.94 13.29 -23.41
C VAL A 108 7.60 13.46 -22.68
N PHE A 109 7.67 13.77 -21.38
CA PHE A 109 6.58 14.42 -20.65
C PHE A 109 6.80 15.93 -20.74
N SER A 110 6.12 16.61 -21.68
CA SER A 110 6.13 18.07 -21.77
C SER A 110 4.75 18.62 -21.41
N GLY A 111 4.43 18.63 -20.11
CA GLY A 111 3.41 19.49 -19.54
C GLY A 111 4.10 20.60 -18.76
N LYS A 112 4.24 21.80 -19.33
CA LYS A 112 4.61 22.99 -18.55
C LYS A 112 3.39 23.37 -17.70
N ILE A 113 3.52 23.21 -16.39
CA ILE A 113 2.59 23.78 -15.42
C ILE A 113 3.26 25.05 -14.92
N ASP A 114 2.76 26.20 -15.36
CA ASP A 114 3.14 27.49 -14.79
C ASP A 114 2.47 27.63 -13.42
N ILE A 115 3.26 27.48 -12.36
CA ILE A 115 2.83 27.69 -10.98
C ILE A 115 3.16 29.14 -10.60
N GLU A 116 2.14 29.97 -10.50
CA GLU A 116 2.25 31.29 -9.87
C GLU A 116 2.71 31.14 -8.41
N LYS A 117 3.81 31.82 -8.08
CA LYS A 117 4.35 31.88 -6.72
C LYS A 117 3.44 32.77 -5.85
N PRO A 118 3.00 32.33 -4.66
CA PRO A 118 2.49 33.25 -3.68
C PRO A 118 3.64 34.04 -3.06
N ILE A 119 3.38 35.33 -2.92
CA ILE A 119 4.23 36.39 -2.41
C ILE A 119 4.66 36.07 -0.96
N GLU A 120 5.97 35.98 -0.74
CA GLU A 120 6.58 36.14 0.58
C GLU A 120 6.32 37.56 1.10
N ASN A 121 5.85 37.69 2.34
CA ASN A 121 6.25 38.85 3.12
C ASN A 121 6.52 38.49 4.59
N ASN A 122 7.67 39.02 5.02
CA ASN A 122 8.35 38.80 6.27
C ASN A 122 7.63 39.42 7.47
N GLY A 123 7.85 38.85 8.66
CA GLY A 123 7.32 39.42 9.90
C GLY A 123 7.92 38.88 11.20
N PHE A 124 9.22 38.62 11.20
CA PHE A 124 10.05 38.26 12.36
C PHE A 124 9.96 39.31 13.49
N LYS A 125 9.31 39.00 14.62
CA LYS A 125 9.57 39.63 15.93
C LYS A 125 9.37 38.66 17.09
N SER A 126 10.49 38.06 17.48
CA SER A 126 10.76 37.61 18.85
C SER A 126 11.23 38.83 19.67
N TRP A 127 10.65 39.03 20.86
CA TRP A 127 11.28 39.46 22.13
C TRP A 127 10.27 40.14 23.08
N ILE A 128 10.49 39.96 24.38
CA ILE A 128 9.88 40.60 25.56
C ILE A 128 8.57 39.99 26.08
N ILE A 129 8.66 38.92 26.88
CA ILE A 129 7.96 38.81 28.18
C ILE A 129 8.88 38.02 29.13
N THR A 130 9.85 38.72 29.72
CA THR A 130 10.62 38.23 30.87
C THR A 130 10.71 39.40 31.84
N GLY A 131 9.97 39.32 32.96
CA GLY A 131 10.09 40.28 34.06
C GLY A 131 8.77 40.81 34.60
N ALA A 132 8.07 40.00 35.42
CA ALA A 132 7.05 40.50 36.34
C ALA A 132 6.75 39.54 37.51
N ILE A 133 7.74 38.79 38.02
CA ILE A 133 7.58 37.99 39.26
C ILE A 133 8.84 38.12 40.12
N MET A 134 9.16 39.35 40.51
CA MET A 134 10.11 39.63 41.60
C MET A 134 9.78 40.99 42.21
N GLY A 135 8.75 41.03 43.05
CA GLY A 135 8.31 42.29 43.67
C GLY A 135 7.15 42.14 44.64
N GLY A 136 7.09 41.06 45.44
CA GLY A 136 5.95 40.81 46.32
C GLY A 136 6.22 39.93 47.54
N LEU A 137 7.47 39.85 48.03
CA LEU A 137 7.82 39.00 49.18
C LEU A 137 8.82 39.66 50.15
N LEU A 138 8.67 40.96 50.41
CA LEU A 138 9.52 41.67 51.38
C LEU A 138 8.77 42.61 52.34
N ALA A 139 7.44 42.53 52.43
CA ALA A 139 6.63 43.38 53.33
C ALA A 139 5.84 42.62 54.41
N ALA A 140 5.99 41.29 54.53
CA ALA A 140 5.27 40.48 55.53
C ALA A 140 6.18 39.88 56.63
N ALA A 141 7.46 40.27 56.69
CA ALA A 141 8.43 39.66 57.60
C ALA A 141 8.68 40.44 58.91
N THR A 142 8.15 41.66 59.07
CA THR A 142 8.45 42.51 60.24
C THR A 142 7.38 42.51 61.33
N PHE A 143 6.23 41.83 61.15
CA PHE A 143 5.15 41.85 62.15
C PHE A 143 4.93 40.52 62.91
N TYR A 144 5.67 39.45 62.61
CA TYR A 144 5.48 38.14 63.26
C TYR A 144 6.49 37.82 64.38
N VAL A 145 7.33 38.78 64.78
CA VAL A 145 8.44 38.57 65.74
C VAL A 145 8.08 38.98 67.18
N LEU A 146 6.88 39.51 67.44
CA LEU A 146 6.54 40.09 68.76
C LEU A 146 5.45 39.36 69.57
N THR A 147 4.95 38.20 69.14
CA THR A 147 3.87 37.49 69.86
C THR A 147 4.07 35.98 70.00
N GLN A 148 5.24 35.53 70.45
CA GLN A 148 5.39 34.15 70.94
C GLN A 148 5.91 34.10 72.38
N THR A 149 5.00 33.84 73.30
CA THR A 149 5.31 33.21 74.59
C THR A 149 5.84 31.80 74.34
N PRO A 150 6.81 31.31 75.12
CA PRO A 150 7.40 29.99 74.90
C PRO A 150 6.37 28.89 75.20
N PRO A 151 5.99 28.05 74.22
CA PRO A 151 5.20 26.86 74.52
C PRO A 151 6.07 25.84 75.28
N PRO A 152 5.44 24.98 76.10
CA PRO A 152 6.13 23.97 76.90
C PRO A 152 6.98 23.05 76.00
N GLN A 153 8.18 22.71 76.48
CA GLN A 153 9.14 21.86 75.78
C GLN A 153 8.55 20.48 75.48
N VAL A 154 8.02 20.31 74.27
CA VAL A 154 7.71 19.00 73.70
C VAL A 154 9.03 18.38 73.26
N VAL A 155 9.36 17.22 73.82
CA VAL A 155 10.52 16.41 73.43
C VAL A 155 10.46 16.15 71.92
N SER A 156 11.32 16.86 71.18
CA SER A 156 11.46 16.75 69.73
C SER A 156 11.96 15.36 69.37
N LYS A 157 11.02 14.47 68.99
CA LYS A 157 11.37 13.20 68.33
C LYS A 157 12.07 13.56 67.02
N LYS A 158 13.39 13.34 66.95
CA LYS A 158 14.17 13.37 65.72
C LYS A 158 13.53 12.43 64.70
N THR A 159 12.69 12.97 63.82
CA THR A 159 12.21 12.26 62.63
C THR A 159 13.38 12.12 61.68
N VAL A 160 13.95 10.91 61.63
CA VAL A 160 14.94 10.56 60.60
C VAL A 160 14.24 10.69 59.25
N LYS A 161 14.67 11.66 58.45
CA LYS A 161 14.16 11.87 57.09
C LYS A 161 14.65 10.71 56.22
N VAL A 162 13.83 9.67 56.09
CA VAL A 162 14.06 8.55 55.17
C VAL A 162 14.26 9.11 53.77
N SER A 163 15.31 8.68 53.07
CA SER A 163 15.58 9.19 51.73
C SER A 163 14.48 8.73 50.76
N ALA A 164 14.18 9.52 49.73
CA ALA A 164 13.19 9.16 48.72
C ALA A 164 13.50 7.79 48.06
N SER A 165 14.78 7.47 47.90
CA SER A 165 15.23 6.17 47.39
C SER A 165 14.90 5.01 48.34
N GLN A 166 15.09 5.19 49.66
CA GLN A 166 14.72 4.18 50.65
C GLN A 166 13.21 3.95 50.70
N GLN A 167 12.41 5.01 50.61
CA GLN A 167 10.95 4.89 50.55
C GLN A 167 10.50 4.10 49.31
N ARG A 168 11.09 4.37 48.14
CA ARG A 168 10.81 3.62 46.92
C ARG A 168 11.23 2.15 47.03
N GLY A 169 12.35 1.85 47.67
CA GLY A 169 12.78 0.47 47.93
C GLY A 169 11.77 -0.30 48.80
N LEU A 170 11.19 0.36 49.81
CA LEU A 170 10.12 -0.23 50.62
C LEU A 170 8.85 -0.48 49.80
N SER A 171 8.46 0.47 48.94
CA SER A 171 7.32 0.30 48.03
C SER A 171 7.52 -0.85 47.04
N LEU A 172 8.74 -1.02 46.51
CA LEU A 172 9.08 -2.14 45.65
C LEU A 172 8.95 -3.48 46.38
N SER A 173 9.54 -3.59 47.58
CA SER A 173 9.47 -4.82 48.37
C SER A 173 8.02 -5.20 48.72
N GLN A 174 7.18 -4.22 49.09
CA GLN A 174 5.75 -4.44 49.33
C GLN A 174 5.03 -4.91 48.06
N ALA A 175 5.28 -4.24 46.92
CA ALA A 175 4.69 -4.62 45.64
C ALA A 175 5.10 -6.02 45.20
N GLN A 176 6.37 -6.42 45.40
CA GLN A 176 6.86 -7.76 45.12
C GLN A 176 6.23 -8.83 46.01
N ILE A 177 6.06 -8.57 47.32
CA ILE A 177 5.37 -9.48 48.24
C ILE A 177 3.94 -9.72 47.77
N LYS A 178 3.23 -8.65 47.40
CA LYS A 178 1.86 -8.75 46.91
C LYS A 178 1.79 -9.47 45.57
N PHE A 179 2.68 -9.12 44.65
CA PHE A 179 2.81 -9.76 43.34
C PHE A 179 3.09 -11.27 43.44
N ASN A 180 3.97 -11.69 44.36
CA ASN A 180 4.27 -13.10 44.58
C ASN A 180 3.09 -13.88 45.15
N LYS A 181 2.23 -13.23 45.95
CA LYS A 181 1.03 -13.84 46.52
C LYS A 181 -0.13 -13.88 45.52
N GLU A 182 -0.36 -12.76 44.86
CA GLU A 182 -1.48 -12.49 43.95
C GLU A 182 -1.00 -11.58 42.81
N PRO A 183 -0.51 -12.13 41.68
CA PRO A 183 0.11 -11.36 40.60
C PRO A 183 -0.77 -10.23 40.08
N GLU A 184 -2.07 -10.48 39.88
CA GLU A 184 -3.02 -9.49 39.36
C GLU A 184 -3.14 -8.26 40.26
N SER A 185 -3.04 -8.42 41.58
CA SER A 185 -3.16 -7.32 42.54
C SER A 185 -1.83 -6.61 42.79
N GLY A 186 -0.69 -7.25 42.49
CA GLY A 186 0.65 -6.68 42.57
C GLY A 186 1.13 -5.95 41.30
N ILE A 187 0.63 -6.31 40.11
CA ILE A 187 1.00 -5.66 38.84
C ILE A 187 0.80 -4.14 38.88
N PRO A 188 -0.36 -3.59 39.31
CA PRO A 188 -0.56 -2.14 39.35
C PRO A 188 0.42 -1.43 40.29
N GLU A 189 0.85 -2.09 41.37
CA GLU A 189 1.79 -1.53 42.35
C GLU A 189 3.22 -1.50 41.79
N LEU A 190 3.65 -2.55 41.09
CA LEU A 190 4.93 -2.56 40.37
C LEU A 190 4.95 -1.51 39.26
N ILE A 191 3.84 -1.35 38.51
CA ILE A 191 3.69 -0.29 37.51
C ILE A 191 3.77 1.10 38.16
N ALA A 192 3.18 1.28 39.35
CA ALA A 192 3.28 2.54 40.08
C ALA A 192 4.72 2.86 40.47
N VAL A 193 5.48 1.87 40.97
CA VAL A 193 6.92 2.02 41.28
C VAL A 193 7.72 2.40 40.04
N LEU A 194 7.44 1.74 38.90
CA LEU A 194 8.09 1.99 37.62
C LEU A 194 7.82 3.41 37.07
N LYS A 195 6.57 3.89 37.18
CA LYS A 195 6.18 5.24 36.72
C LYS A 195 6.90 6.38 37.45
N VAL A 196 7.33 6.16 38.69
CA VAL A 196 8.05 7.19 39.47
C VAL A 196 9.43 7.46 38.87
N ASN A 197 10.18 6.41 38.54
CA ASN A 197 11.44 6.49 37.80
C ASN A 197 11.79 5.09 37.28
N SER A 198 11.96 4.95 35.97
CA SER A 198 12.25 3.67 35.31
C SER A 198 13.74 3.40 35.11
N THR A 199 14.62 4.37 35.41
CA THR A 199 16.06 4.27 35.11
C THR A 199 16.93 3.94 36.32
N ASP A 200 16.39 4.06 37.54
CA ASP A 200 17.13 3.68 38.75
C ASP A 200 16.97 2.18 39.07
N ASN A 201 17.83 1.65 39.94
CA ASN A 201 17.85 0.22 40.27
C ASN A 201 16.47 -0.30 40.72
N VAL A 202 15.71 0.49 41.50
CA VAL A 202 14.37 0.13 41.96
C VAL A 202 13.38 0.02 40.79
N GLY A 203 13.42 0.98 39.85
CA GLY A 203 12.60 0.92 38.63
C GLY A 203 12.98 -0.23 37.70
N LEU A 204 14.27 -0.51 37.55
CA LEU A 204 14.78 -1.61 36.73
C LEU A 204 14.37 -2.99 37.30
N GLU A 205 14.44 -3.16 38.62
CA GLU A 205 14.01 -4.40 39.28
C GLU A 205 12.49 -4.62 39.15
N ALA A 206 11.70 -3.56 39.28
CA ALA A 206 10.25 -3.62 39.02
C ALA A 206 9.95 -4.01 37.57
N LEU A 207 10.66 -3.40 36.61
CA LEU A 207 10.54 -3.70 35.19
C LEU A 207 10.90 -5.16 34.88
N GLU A 208 12.02 -5.65 35.40
CA GLU A 208 12.47 -7.02 35.18
C GLU A 208 11.50 -8.06 35.76
N THR A 209 10.96 -7.79 36.94
CA THR A 209 9.92 -8.62 37.57
C THR A 209 8.68 -8.72 36.67
N LEU A 210 8.18 -7.58 36.18
CA LEU A 210 7.04 -7.52 35.26
C LEU A 210 7.31 -8.23 33.92
N LEU A 211 8.46 -7.99 33.31
CA LEU A 211 8.83 -8.60 32.03
C LEU A 211 8.99 -10.12 32.15
N SER A 212 9.59 -10.60 33.23
CA SER A 212 9.74 -12.04 33.48
C SER A 212 8.39 -12.73 33.58
N TYR A 213 7.44 -12.10 34.29
CA TYR A 213 6.08 -12.59 34.39
C TYR A 213 5.34 -12.62 33.05
N TYR A 214 5.33 -11.51 32.30
CA TYR A 214 4.63 -11.47 31.02
C TYR A 214 5.24 -12.43 29.98
N ARG A 215 6.57 -12.61 29.98
CA ARG A 215 7.23 -13.63 29.16
C ARG A 215 6.78 -15.04 29.54
N GLN A 216 6.76 -15.36 30.83
CA GLN A 216 6.30 -16.68 31.32
C GLN A 216 4.85 -16.96 30.93
N LYS A 217 4.00 -15.92 30.92
CA LYS A 217 2.57 -16.00 30.54
C LYS A 217 2.32 -15.81 29.04
N GLN A 218 3.37 -15.62 28.22
CA GLN A 218 3.27 -15.34 26.78
C GLN A 218 2.39 -14.10 26.44
N MET A 219 2.34 -13.11 27.34
CA MET A 219 1.56 -11.89 27.17
C MET A 219 2.43 -10.79 26.51
N THR A 220 2.73 -10.96 25.23
CA THR A 220 3.67 -10.10 24.49
C THR A 220 3.23 -8.64 24.43
N SER A 221 1.96 -8.36 24.12
CA SER A 221 1.44 -6.96 24.10
C SER A 221 1.62 -6.27 25.46
N GLU A 222 1.37 -6.95 26.58
CA GLU A 222 1.51 -6.33 27.89
C GLU A 222 2.96 -6.09 28.30
N ALA A 223 3.87 -6.99 27.90
CA ALA A 223 5.31 -6.73 28.03
C ALA A 223 5.74 -5.49 27.24
N GLY A 224 5.23 -5.32 26.01
CA GLY A 224 5.44 -4.13 25.19
C GLY A 224 4.91 -2.86 25.87
N LYS A 225 3.69 -2.87 26.41
CA LYS A 225 3.11 -1.70 27.11
C LYS A 225 3.90 -1.31 28.36
N VAL A 226 4.42 -2.28 29.12
CA VAL A 226 5.28 -1.97 30.28
C VAL A 226 6.61 -1.36 29.84
N LEU A 227 7.20 -1.79 28.72
CA LEU A 227 8.39 -1.13 28.15
C LEU A 227 8.10 0.29 27.69
N MET A 228 6.92 0.55 27.13
CA MET A 228 6.47 1.91 26.81
C MET A 228 6.38 2.79 28.07
N ILE A 229 5.79 2.28 29.16
CA ILE A 229 5.75 2.97 30.47
C ILE A 229 7.18 3.27 30.96
N ALA A 230 8.11 2.35 30.75
CA ALA A 230 9.51 2.50 31.12
C ALA A 230 10.31 3.46 30.20
N LYS A 231 9.68 4.05 29.17
CA LYS A 231 10.33 4.87 28.12
C LYS A 231 11.39 4.11 27.32
N ARG A 232 11.13 2.83 27.02
CA ARG A 232 11.99 1.95 26.20
C ARG A 232 11.28 1.49 24.91
N PRO A 233 10.86 2.41 24.02
CA PRO A 233 10.01 2.08 22.89
C PRO A 233 10.66 1.14 21.86
N LEU A 234 11.98 1.22 21.65
CA LEU A 234 12.68 0.31 20.74
C LEU A 234 12.64 -1.15 21.19
N GLU A 235 12.69 -1.40 22.50
CA GLU A 235 12.55 -2.75 23.04
C GLU A 235 11.09 -3.21 23.00
N ALA A 236 10.13 -2.29 23.22
CA ALA A 236 8.71 -2.58 23.11
C ALA A 236 8.33 -3.08 21.71
N LEU A 237 8.93 -2.53 20.65
CA LEU A 237 8.73 -2.99 19.26
C LEU A 237 8.97 -4.50 19.10
N GLY A 238 10.00 -5.04 19.76
CA GLY A 238 10.32 -6.47 19.70
C GLY A 238 9.20 -7.36 20.27
N PHE A 239 8.38 -6.83 21.17
CA PHE A 239 7.23 -7.53 21.74
C PHE A 239 5.95 -7.32 20.92
N PHE A 240 5.70 -6.09 20.46
CA PHE A 240 4.50 -5.80 19.66
C PHE A 240 4.50 -6.46 18.28
N LEU A 241 5.67 -6.75 17.72
CA LEU A 241 5.81 -7.44 16.44
C LEU A 241 5.86 -8.98 16.56
N GLN A 242 5.84 -9.54 17.77
CA GLN A 242 5.68 -10.99 17.98
C GLN A 242 4.23 -11.42 17.77
N GLU A 243 4.01 -12.68 17.43
CA GLU A 243 2.65 -13.22 17.27
C GLU A 243 1.97 -13.45 18.64
N PRO A 244 0.70 -13.02 18.84
CA PRO A 244 -0.12 -12.24 17.92
C PRO A 244 0.34 -10.77 17.81
N ARG A 245 0.47 -10.25 16.58
CA ARG A 245 0.98 -8.90 16.34
C ARG A 245 0.03 -7.83 16.88
N ASP A 246 0.60 -6.89 17.64
CA ASP A 246 -0.08 -5.67 18.10
C ASP A 246 0.40 -4.48 17.26
N LEU A 247 -0.20 -4.30 16.08
CA LEU A 247 0.21 -3.26 15.13
C LEU A 247 0.02 -1.85 15.68
N VAL A 248 -1.00 -1.62 16.53
CA VAL A 248 -1.27 -0.33 17.15
C VAL A 248 -0.21 0.00 18.20
N GLY A 249 0.16 -0.98 19.03
CA GLY A 249 1.28 -0.87 19.96
C GLY A 249 2.60 -0.61 19.24
N ALA A 250 2.87 -1.34 18.15
CA ALA A 250 4.07 -1.14 17.33
C ALA A 250 4.13 0.26 16.68
N GLU A 251 3.01 0.75 16.15
CA GLU A 251 2.90 2.11 15.60
C GLU A 251 3.27 3.17 16.66
N THR A 252 2.68 3.05 17.84
CA THR A 252 2.91 3.97 18.98
C THR A 252 4.37 3.91 19.43
N ALA A 253 4.95 2.71 19.50
CA ALA A 253 6.35 2.52 19.86
C ALA A 253 7.31 3.13 18.83
N TYR A 254 7.05 2.96 17.53
CA TYR A 254 7.86 3.63 16.50
C TYR A 254 7.80 5.15 16.60
N GLU A 255 6.62 5.71 16.86
CA GLU A 255 6.45 7.16 17.05
C GLU A 255 7.23 7.68 18.25
N GLU A 256 7.09 7.04 19.42
CA GLU A 256 7.83 7.45 20.61
C GLU A 256 9.34 7.30 20.42
N ALA A 257 9.79 6.20 19.79
CA ALA A 257 11.20 6.00 19.49
C ALA A 257 11.72 7.09 18.54
N ALA A 258 10.99 7.43 17.48
CA ALA A 258 11.35 8.50 16.57
C ALA A 258 11.44 9.85 17.29
N ASN A 259 10.53 10.13 18.24
CA ASN A 259 10.52 11.33 19.07
C ASN A 259 11.71 11.46 20.03
N MET A 260 12.29 10.33 20.45
CA MET A 260 13.50 10.31 21.27
C MET A 260 14.79 10.39 20.43
N ALA A 261 14.76 9.89 19.20
CA ALA A 261 15.91 9.86 18.30
C ALA A 261 16.17 11.21 17.60
N LYS A 262 17.37 11.38 17.03
CA LYS A 262 17.76 12.55 16.23
C LYS A 262 18.49 12.12 14.96
N GLY A 263 18.53 13.00 13.96
CA GLY A 263 19.31 12.79 12.73
C GLY A 263 18.90 11.52 11.97
N ASN A 264 19.89 10.74 11.54
CA ASN A 264 19.66 9.54 10.72
C ASN A 264 18.85 8.45 11.43
N GLU A 265 19.02 8.28 12.75
CA GLU A 265 18.26 7.28 13.51
C GLU A 265 16.76 7.59 13.50
N ARG A 266 16.38 8.86 13.71
CA ARG A 266 14.99 9.31 13.61
C ARG A 266 14.41 9.06 12.22
N LYS A 267 15.17 9.38 11.17
CA LYS A 267 14.80 9.11 9.77
C LYS A 267 14.52 7.63 9.54
N GLU A 268 15.40 6.73 10.00
CA GLU A 268 15.21 5.29 9.86
C GLU A 268 13.97 4.79 10.59
N LEU A 269 13.68 5.31 11.79
CA LEU A 269 12.49 4.96 12.56
C LEU A 269 11.21 5.41 11.87
N ILE A 270 11.17 6.63 11.31
CA ILE A 270 10.03 7.12 10.52
C ILE A 270 9.84 6.24 9.28
N LEU A 271 10.91 5.87 8.57
CA LEU A 271 10.84 4.97 7.41
C LEU A 271 10.25 3.60 7.78
N LYS A 272 10.70 3.00 8.88
CA LYS A 272 10.15 1.72 9.38
C LYS A 272 8.68 1.85 9.80
N GLN A 273 8.30 2.97 10.41
CA GLN A 273 6.90 3.25 10.73
C GLN A 273 6.03 3.35 9.48
N ILE A 274 6.51 4.03 8.43
CA ILE A 274 5.82 4.12 7.13
C ILE A 274 5.61 2.72 6.54
N THR A 275 6.65 1.86 6.56
CA THR A 275 6.52 0.47 6.09
C THR A 275 5.45 -0.29 6.85
N LEU A 276 5.43 -0.18 8.18
CA LEU A 276 4.42 -0.82 9.03
C LEU A 276 3.01 -0.35 8.66
N LEU A 277 2.82 0.97 8.52
CA LEU A 277 1.52 1.57 8.21
C LEU A 277 1.02 1.22 6.80
N LEU A 278 1.90 1.14 5.81
CA LEU A 278 1.55 0.73 4.45
C LEU A 278 1.16 -0.75 4.33
N GLY A 279 1.58 -1.59 5.29
CA GLY A 279 1.15 -2.98 5.38
C GLY A 279 -0.27 -3.17 5.92
N SER A 280 -0.89 -2.12 6.47
CA SER A 280 -2.25 -2.13 7.01
C SER A 280 -3.18 -1.29 6.14
N VAL A 281 -4.33 -1.83 5.73
CA VAL A 281 -5.33 -1.13 4.91
C VAL A 281 -5.82 0.15 5.61
N VAL A 282 -6.02 0.08 6.94
CA VAL A 282 -6.48 1.21 7.77
C VAL A 282 -5.39 2.28 7.96
N GLY A 283 -4.13 1.94 7.73
CA GLY A 283 -2.97 2.80 8.00
C GLY A 283 -2.63 3.83 6.93
N MET A 284 -3.34 3.86 5.79
CA MET A 284 -2.90 4.61 4.60
C MET A 284 -2.81 6.13 4.82
N GLU A 285 -3.81 6.74 5.46
CA GLU A 285 -3.81 8.18 5.74
C GLU A 285 -2.66 8.56 6.69
N LYS A 286 -2.46 7.76 7.75
CA LYS A 286 -1.35 7.94 8.67
C LYS A 286 -0.01 7.78 7.97
N ALA A 287 0.13 6.79 7.07
CA ALA A 287 1.34 6.61 6.28
C ALA A 287 1.65 7.86 5.45
N ILE A 288 0.66 8.42 4.75
CA ILE A 288 0.82 9.67 3.98
C ILE A 288 1.30 10.81 4.88
N ASN A 289 0.70 10.96 6.07
CA ASN A 289 1.11 12.00 7.02
C ASN A 289 2.56 11.80 7.50
N ARG A 290 2.99 10.55 7.73
CA ARG A 290 4.39 10.24 8.09
C ARG A 290 5.36 10.45 6.93
N ILE A 291 4.96 10.18 5.69
CA ILE A 291 5.79 10.48 4.50
C ILE A 291 5.96 12.00 4.35
N LYS A 292 4.91 12.79 4.54
CA LYS A 292 5.01 14.27 4.55
C LYS A 292 5.93 14.77 5.66
N LEU A 293 5.83 14.20 6.86
CA LEU A 293 6.71 14.52 7.99
C LEU A 293 8.17 14.20 7.65
N LEU A 294 8.43 13.06 7.01
CA LEU A 294 9.77 12.66 6.55
C LEU A 294 10.36 13.68 5.57
N ASP A 295 9.60 14.11 4.57
CA ASP A 295 10.04 15.13 3.59
C ASP A 295 10.27 16.50 4.23
N GLN A 296 9.46 16.86 5.22
CA GLN A 296 9.59 18.12 5.96
C GLN A 296 10.86 18.14 6.83
N GLU A 297 11.13 17.05 7.55
CA GLU A 297 12.28 16.97 8.46
C GLU A 297 13.60 16.66 7.74
N PHE A 298 13.55 15.96 6.61
CA PHE A 298 14.72 15.50 5.87
C PHE A 298 14.65 15.86 4.36
N PRO A 299 14.56 17.16 4.02
CA PRO A 299 14.34 17.61 2.65
C PRO A 299 15.45 17.11 1.70
N GLY A 300 15.03 16.69 0.51
CA GLY A 300 15.95 16.14 -0.51
C GLY A 300 16.35 14.67 -0.29
N THR A 301 15.86 14.03 0.78
CA THR A 301 16.02 12.58 0.96
C THR A 301 15.28 11.84 -0.15
N GLN A 302 16.00 10.99 -0.89
CA GLN A 302 15.35 10.00 -1.74
C GLN A 302 14.80 8.87 -0.88
N HIS A 303 13.52 8.56 -1.04
CA HIS A 303 12.87 7.41 -0.42
C HIS A 303 11.80 6.84 -1.38
N PRO A 304 11.49 5.53 -1.30
CA PRO A 304 10.59 4.90 -2.27
C PRO A 304 9.13 5.41 -2.15
N TYR A 305 8.75 5.94 -0.99
CA TYR A 305 7.38 6.32 -0.69
C TYR A 305 6.87 7.61 -1.37
N GLN A 306 7.68 8.27 -2.20
CA GLN A 306 7.27 9.48 -2.93
C GLN A 306 6.06 9.24 -3.84
N TYR A 307 5.86 8.00 -4.30
CA TYR A 307 4.67 7.60 -5.07
C TYR A 307 3.36 8.04 -4.40
N TYR A 308 3.25 7.90 -3.07
CA TYR A 308 2.01 8.17 -2.36
C TYR A 308 1.68 9.66 -2.22
N LEU A 309 2.68 10.54 -2.37
CA LEU A 309 2.50 11.99 -2.33
C LEU A 309 2.16 12.60 -3.69
N LYS A 310 2.29 11.83 -4.79
CA LYS A 310 1.97 12.31 -6.13
C LYS A 310 0.48 12.60 -6.25
N SER A 311 0.14 13.58 -7.10
CA SER A 311 -1.24 13.71 -7.60
C SER A 311 -1.67 12.42 -8.30
N THR A 312 -2.97 12.21 -8.43
CA THR A 312 -3.51 11.03 -9.09
C THR A 312 -2.99 10.91 -10.55
N GLU A 313 -2.93 12.01 -11.30
CA GLU A 313 -2.23 12.10 -12.60
C GLU A 313 -0.76 11.66 -12.53
N GLY A 314 -0.02 12.11 -11.52
CA GLY A 314 1.37 11.72 -11.32
C GLY A 314 1.53 10.23 -10.98
N LYS A 315 0.57 9.65 -10.25
CA LYS A 315 0.51 8.21 -9.95
C LYS A 315 0.23 7.39 -11.21
N ILE A 316 -0.75 7.81 -12.01
CA ILE A 316 -1.08 7.20 -13.31
C ILE A 316 0.16 7.18 -14.21
N ALA A 317 0.82 8.32 -14.38
CA ALA A 317 2.02 8.43 -15.22
C ALA A 317 3.15 7.51 -14.76
N ASP A 318 3.38 7.45 -13.45
CA ASP A 318 4.45 6.65 -12.84
C ASP A 318 4.19 5.15 -12.96
N ILE A 319 2.98 4.67 -12.60
CA ILE A 319 2.67 3.24 -12.74
C ILE A 319 2.64 2.84 -14.22
N PHE A 320 2.05 3.67 -15.08
CA PHE A 320 2.04 3.39 -16.51
C PHE A 320 3.44 3.23 -17.08
N ALA A 321 4.40 4.09 -16.69
CA ALA A 321 5.79 3.95 -17.13
C ALA A 321 6.39 2.59 -16.72
N ARG A 322 6.02 2.08 -15.53
CA ARG A 322 6.47 0.78 -15.01
C ARG A 322 5.77 -0.41 -15.65
N THR A 323 4.53 -0.25 -16.12
CA THR A 323 3.73 -1.31 -16.75
C THR A 323 3.68 -1.24 -18.29
N ALA A 324 4.28 -0.21 -18.91
CA ALA A 324 4.27 0.01 -20.36
C ALA A 324 4.80 -1.18 -21.18
N PHE A 325 5.72 -1.99 -20.63
CA PHE A 325 6.22 -3.16 -21.34
C PHE A 325 5.10 -4.20 -21.59
N HIS A 326 4.21 -4.41 -20.63
CA HIS A 326 3.08 -5.34 -20.75
C HIS A 326 2.12 -4.92 -21.86
N TYR A 327 1.85 -3.62 -21.96
CA TYR A 327 1.04 -3.06 -23.05
C TYR A 327 1.69 -3.25 -24.42
N ASN A 328 3.02 -3.17 -24.50
CA ASN A 328 3.73 -3.47 -25.75
C ASN A 328 3.66 -4.96 -26.12
N GLU A 329 3.73 -5.86 -25.15
CA GLU A 329 3.63 -7.31 -25.36
C GLU A 329 2.23 -7.68 -25.88
N THR A 330 1.18 -7.27 -25.18
CA THR A 330 -0.22 -7.52 -25.59
C THR A 330 -0.55 -6.87 -26.94
N LEU A 331 0.03 -5.71 -27.25
CA LEU A 331 -0.11 -5.09 -28.58
C LEU A 331 0.61 -5.92 -29.66
N GLY A 332 1.76 -6.51 -29.34
CA GLY A 332 2.46 -7.45 -30.22
C GLY A 332 1.60 -8.68 -30.53
N GLU A 333 0.97 -9.27 -29.52
CA GLU A 333 0.05 -10.41 -29.68
C GLU A 333 -1.18 -10.05 -30.53
N PHE A 334 -1.74 -8.86 -30.30
CA PHE A 334 -2.82 -8.32 -31.13
C PHE A 334 -2.41 -8.20 -32.60
N LEU A 335 -1.22 -7.67 -32.89
CA LEU A 335 -0.72 -7.54 -34.25
C LEU A 335 -0.51 -8.89 -34.92
N ILE A 336 0.03 -9.88 -34.20
CA ILE A 336 0.23 -11.23 -34.72
C ILE A 336 -1.10 -11.89 -35.08
N SER A 337 -2.12 -11.72 -34.23
CA SER A 337 -3.44 -12.34 -34.43
C SER A 337 -4.29 -11.64 -35.49
N ASN A 338 -4.29 -10.31 -35.54
CA ASN A 338 -5.20 -9.53 -36.39
C ASN A 338 -4.56 -9.01 -37.69
N LEU A 339 -3.22 -8.96 -37.74
CA LEU A 339 -2.42 -8.47 -38.85
C LEU A 339 -1.18 -9.35 -39.03
N SER A 340 -1.37 -10.67 -39.12
CA SER A 340 -0.27 -11.67 -39.21
C SER A 340 0.74 -11.41 -40.34
N GLN A 341 0.30 -10.72 -41.39
CA GLN A 341 1.12 -10.29 -42.53
C GLN A 341 1.94 -9.01 -42.29
N VAL A 342 1.69 -8.28 -41.21
CA VAL A 342 2.38 -7.04 -40.84
C VAL A 342 3.38 -7.31 -39.72
N ARG A 343 4.63 -6.89 -39.91
CA ARG A 343 5.62 -6.82 -38.83
C ARG A 343 6.13 -5.40 -38.68
N LEU A 344 6.00 -4.86 -37.48
CA LEU A 344 6.56 -3.57 -37.12
C LEU A 344 8.08 -3.72 -36.94
N LEU A 345 8.87 -2.79 -37.48
CA LEU A 345 10.33 -2.80 -37.32
C LEU A 345 10.79 -2.10 -36.03
N GLU A 346 9.90 -1.30 -35.43
CA GLU A 346 10.15 -0.53 -34.21
C GLU A 346 8.99 -0.76 -33.22
N LYS A 347 9.23 -0.46 -31.94
CA LYS A 347 8.18 -0.55 -30.92
C LYS A 347 7.23 0.64 -31.03
N PRO A 348 5.91 0.42 -30.95
CA PRO A 348 4.96 1.52 -30.81
C PRO A 348 5.24 2.37 -29.57
N LEU A 349 5.05 3.68 -29.70
CA LEU A 349 5.11 4.63 -28.59
C LEU A 349 3.77 4.63 -27.85
N LEU A 350 3.79 4.14 -26.62
CA LEU A 350 2.65 4.09 -25.71
C LEU A 350 2.46 5.41 -24.95
N ARG A 351 1.20 5.83 -24.76
CA ARG A 351 0.83 7.04 -24.01
C ARG A 351 -0.48 6.83 -23.27
N VAL A 352 -0.56 7.37 -22.06
CA VAL A 352 -1.85 7.66 -21.41
C VAL A 352 -2.25 9.08 -21.79
N THR A 353 -3.47 9.26 -22.29
CA THR A 353 -4.00 10.57 -22.65
C THR A 353 -5.31 10.81 -21.91
N LYS A 354 -5.55 12.07 -21.53
CA LYS A 354 -6.81 12.54 -20.97
C LYS A 354 -7.59 13.26 -22.08
N ASP A 355 -8.84 12.88 -22.31
CA ASP A 355 -9.70 13.51 -23.31
C ASP A 355 -10.27 14.84 -22.79
N LYS A 356 -11.07 15.53 -23.63
CA LYS A 356 -11.70 16.80 -23.26
C LYS A 356 -12.74 16.67 -22.14
N LEU A 357 -13.26 15.47 -21.91
CA LEU A 357 -14.22 15.15 -20.85
C LEU A 357 -13.51 14.73 -19.56
N GLY A 358 -12.17 14.73 -19.53
CA GLY A 358 -11.38 14.32 -18.37
C GLY A 358 -11.20 12.80 -18.24
N LYS A 359 -11.65 12.01 -19.22
CA LYS A 359 -11.51 10.56 -19.24
C LYS A 359 -10.13 10.15 -19.74
N TYR A 360 -9.59 9.09 -19.16
CA TYR A 360 -8.29 8.54 -19.51
C TYR A 360 -8.42 7.39 -20.50
N GLN A 361 -7.42 7.29 -21.38
CA GLN A 361 -7.28 6.19 -22.32
C GLN A 361 -5.81 5.88 -22.55
N ILE A 362 -5.51 4.61 -22.81
CA ILE A 362 -4.18 4.16 -23.22
C ILE A 362 -4.19 4.05 -24.75
N SER A 363 -3.21 4.71 -25.38
CA SER A 363 -3.02 4.68 -26.82
C SER A 363 -1.61 4.25 -27.16
N ALA A 364 -1.45 3.64 -28.34
CA ALA A 364 -0.14 3.36 -28.91
C ALA A 364 -0.05 4.01 -30.29
N THR A 365 1.09 4.61 -30.59
CA THR A 365 1.33 5.25 -31.89
C THR A 365 2.57 4.65 -32.53
N TYR A 366 2.43 4.23 -33.78
CA TYR A 366 3.54 3.76 -34.59
C TYR A 366 3.65 4.66 -35.80
N LYS A 367 4.88 5.07 -36.15
CA LYS A 367 5.18 5.73 -37.41
C LYS A 367 6.55 5.26 -37.86
N GLY A 368 6.59 4.45 -38.90
CA GLY A 368 7.83 3.83 -39.33
C GLY A 368 7.68 2.99 -40.57
N THR A 369 8.60 2.05 -40.74
CA THR A 369 8.59 1.12 -41.86
C THR A 369 8.09 -0.23 -41.40
N VAL A 370 7.20 -0.88 -42.14
CA VAL A 370 6.70 -2.21 -41.79
C VAL A 370 7.11 -3.22 -42.85
N ASN A 371 7.24 -4.48 -42.45
CA ASN A 371 7.27 -5.57 -43.41
C ASN A 371 5.84 -6.06 -43.60
N PHE A 372 5.34 -5.95 -44.82
CA PHE A 372 4.06 -6.49 -45.24
C PHE A 372 4.32 -7.67 -46.18
N HIS A 373 4.05 -8.90 -45.72
CA HIS A 373 4.57 -10.11 -46.37
C HIS A 373 6.11 -10.06 -46.49
N ASN A 374 6.65 -9.93 -47.70
CA ASN A 374 8.09 -9.80 -47.97
C ASN A 374 8.48 -8.37 -48.37
N ASP A 375 7.51 -7.46 -48.47
CA ASP A 375 7.74 -6.10 -48.94
C ASP A 375 7.93 -5.16 -47.77
N ARG A 376 8.92 -4.29 -47.89
CA ARG A 376 9.22 -3.27 -46.89
C ARG A 376 8.52 -1.97 -47.27
N ILE A 377 7.46 -1.61 -46.55
CA ILE A 377 6.63 -0.44 -46.84
C ILE A 377 6.99 0.70 -45.86
N PRO A 378 7.61 1.79 -46.35
CA PRO A 378 7.97 2.93 -45.51
C PRO A 378 6.76 3.82 -45.19
N ASN A 379 6.92 4.71 -44.20
CA ASN A 379 5.95 5.75 -43.85
C ASN A 379 4.56 5.22 -43.48
N ILE A 380 4.48 4.02 -42.92
CA ILE A 380 3.26 3.49 -42.34
C ILE A 380 3.08 4.04 -40.94
N PHE A 381 1.86 4.44 -40.63
CA PHE A 381 1.46 4.77 -39.28
C PHE A 381 0.28 3.91 -38.81
N PHE A 382 0.25 3.70 -37.51
CA PHE A 382 -0.88 3.13 -36.80
C PHE A 382 -1.15 3.95 -35.54
N VAL A 383 -2.41 4.14 -35.23
CA VAL A 383 -2.87 4.61 -33.93
C VAL A 383 -3.76 3.50 -33.36
N PHE A 384 -3.37 3.01 -32.20
CA PHE A 384 -4.10 2.00 -31.45
C PHE A 384 -4.71 2.62 -30.20
N LEU A 385 -5.88 2.14 -29.83
CA LEU A 385 -6.55 2.46 -28.59
C LEU A 385 -6.80 1.16 -27.82
N LEU A 386 -6.51 1.15 -26.52
CA LEU A 386 -6.89 0.04 -25.64
C LEU A 386 -8.29 0.32 -25.09
N SER A 387 -9.25 -0.55 -25.41
CA SER A 387 -10.64 -0.45 -24.94
C SER A 387 -11.10 -1.84 -24.49
N ASN A 388 -11.63 -1.94 -23.27
CA ASN A 388 -12.07 -3.22 -22.68
C ASN A 388 -11.01 -4.32 -22.80
N GLU A 389 -9.76 -3.99 -22.42
CA GLU A 389 -8.59 -4.89 -22.48
C GLU A 389 -8.20 -5.37 -23.89
N GLN A 390 -8.83 -4.84 -24.94
CA GLN A 390 -8.54 -5.20 -26.32
C GLN A 390 -7.96 -4.00 -27.09
N TRP A 391 -6.95 -4.28 -27.90
CA TRP A 391 -6.36 -3.29 -28.80
C TRP A 391 -7.23 -3.10 -30.03
N ILE A 392 -7.43 -1.85 -30.42
CA ILE A 392 -8.25 -1.47 -31.57
C ILE A 392 -7.47 -0.48 -32.43
N ILE A 393 -7.48 -0.70 -33.74
CA ILE A 393 -6.87 0.23 -34.70
C ILE A 393 -7.87 1.36 -34.96
N VAL A 394 -7.53 2.59 -34.57
CA VAL A 394 -8.38 3.77 -34.73
C VAL A 394 -7.88 4.71 -35.82
N ASP A 395 -6.63 4.56 -36.28
CA ASP A 395 -6.15 5.22 -37.48
C ASP A 395 -4.99 4.44 -38.12
N THR A 396 -4.93 4.46 -39.46
CA THR A 396 -3.84 3.87 -40.24
C THR A 396 -3.88 4.30 -41.70
N ASN A 397 -2.71 4.30 -42.36
CA ASN A 397 -2.58 4.41 -43.81
C ASN A 397 -2.15 3.11 -44.52
N LEU A 398 -2.29 1.95 -43.87
CA LEU A 398 -1.85 0.67 -44.45
C LEU A 398 -2.57 0.33 -45.76
N THR A 399 -3.91 0.31 -45.75
CA THR A 399 -4.74 0.13 -46.96
C THR A 399 -6.00 1.00 -46.85
N LYS A 400 -6.66 1.28 -47.98
CA LYS A 400 -7.89 2.07 -48.01
C LYS A 400 -9.01 1.43 -47.17
N GLU A 401 -9.16 0.11 -47.26
CA GLU A 401 -10.18 -0.63 -46.49
C GLU A 401 -9.89 -0.52 -44.99
N ARG A 402 -8.63 -0.69 -44.57
CA ARG A 402 -8.24 -0.57 -43.16
C ARG A 402 -8.39 0.85 -42.63
N THR A 403 -8.10 1.88 -43.42
CA THR A 403 -8.36 3.27 -43.04
C THR A 403 -9.86 3.53 -42.82
N ALA A 404 -10.73 2.97 -43.67
CA ALA A 404 -12.18 3.11 -43.52
C ALA A 404 -12.68 2.43 -42.24
N ALA A 405 -12.27 1.17 -42.00
CA ALA A 405 -12.61 0.43 -40.79
C ALA A 405 -12.08 1.11 -39.52
N ALA A 406 -10.84 1.64 -39.56
CA ALA A 406 -10.25 2.35 -38.43
C ALA A 406 -11.01 3.63 -38.07
N LYS A 407 -11.47 4.40 -39.06
CA LYS A 407 -12.31 5.59 -38.84
C LYS A 407 -13.67 5.25 -38.24
N GLU A 408 -14.25 4.10 -38.58
CA GLU A 408 -15.49 3.62 -37.97
C GLU A 408 -15.26 3.21 -36.50
N ALA A 409 -14.22 2.41 -36.24
CA ALA A 409 -13.81 2.04 -34.90
C ALA A 409 -13.49 3.27 -34.03
N GLN A 410 -12.81 4.27 -34.61
CA GLN A 410 -12.53 5.53 -33.93
C GLN A 410 -13.80 6.20 -33.42
N LYS A 411 -14.88 6.25 -34.21
CA LYS A 411 -16.15 6.86 -33.80
C LYS A 411 -16.81 6.10 -32.65
N ILE A 412 -16.72 4.77 -32.66
CA ILE A 412 -17.33 3.91 -31.64
C ILE A 412 -16.58 4.01 -30.31
N HIS A 413 -15.25 4.02 -30.36
CA HIS A 413 -14.42 3.84 -29.16
C HIS A 413 -13.85 5.13 -28.58
N LEU A 414 -13.94 6.29 -29.27
CA LEU A 414 -13.43 7.57 -28.73
C LEU A 414 -14.08 7.97 -27.40
N THR A 415 -15.30 7.48 -27.13
CA THR A 415 -16.07 7.80 -25.92
C THR A 415 -15.83 6.83 -24.75
N ASN A 416 -15.08 5.75 -24.99
CA ASN A 416 -14.88 4.65 -24.03
C ASN A 416 -13.71 4.90 -23.07
N GLY A 417 -13.36 6.16 -22.82
CA GLY A 417 -12.41 6.50 -21.78
C GLY A 417 -12.94 6.15 -20.39
N VAL A 418 -12.03 5.85 -19.47
CA VAL A 418 -12.32 5.57 -18.06
C VAL A 418 -12.10 6.80 -17.21
N THR A 419 -12.70 6.86 -16.03
CA THR A 419 -12.45 7.92 -15.06
C THR A 419 -11.01 7.87 -14.53
N GLU A 420 -10.59 8.92 -13.85
CA GLU A 420 -9.27 9.02 -13.25
C GLU A 420 -8.99 7.90 -12.22
N ASN A 421 -9.97 7.62 -11.36
CA ASN A 421 -9.86 6.59 -10.33
C ASN A 421 -9.84 5.18 -10.95
N GLU A 422 -10.69 4.92 -11.94
CA GLU A 422 -10.72 3.64 -12.66
C GLU A 422 -9.39 3.37 -13.37
N MET A 423 -8.80 4.38 -14.02
CA MET A 423 -7.48 4.26 -14.66
C MET A 423 -6.40 3.93 -13.64
N LEU A 424 -6.34 4.68 -12.53
CA LEU A 424 -5.34 4.43 -11.49
C LEU A 424 -5.49 3.02 -10.91
N GLN A 425 -6.70 2.63 -10.55
CA GLN A 425 -6.98 1.31 -9.96
C GLN A 425 -6.65 0.18 -10.95
N GLY A 426 -7.01 0.32 -12.22
CA GLY A 426 -6.67 -0.66 -13.26
C GLY A 426 -5.16 -0.83 -13.43
N LEU A 427 -4.41 0.29 -13.43
CA LEU A 427 -2.95 0.27 -13.49
C LEU A 427 -2.31 -0.33 -12.24
N GLU A 428 -2.80 0.00 -11.04
CA GLU A 428 -2.31 -0.56 -9.78
C GLU A 428 -2.57 -2.08 -9.70
N ASN A 429 -3.73 -2.54 -10.14
CA ASN A 429 -4.08 -3.96 -10.19
C ASN A 429 -3.20 -4.72 -11.18
N LEU A 430 -2.98 -4.15 -12.37
CA LEU A 430 -2.06 -4.72 -13.34
C LEU A 430 -0.64 -4.82 -12.75
N PHE A 431 -0.15 -3.76 -12.09
CA PHE A 431 1.17 -3.75 -11.46
C PHE A 431 1.29 -4.85 -10.40
N LYS A 432 0.33 -4.96 -9.48
CA LYS A 432 0.31 -5.99 -8.44
C LYS A 432 0.28 -7.40 -9.03
N THR A 433 -0.45 -7.59 -10.13
CA THR A 433 -0.53 -8.89 -10.84
C THR A 433 0.81 -9.27 -11.47
N GLN A 434 1.50 -8.32 -12.10
CA GLN A 434 2.80 -8.54 -12.73
C GLN A 434 3.94 -8.64 -11.71
N PHE A 435 3.81 -7.97 -10.56
CA PHE A 435 4.86 -7.86 -9.55
C PHE A 435 4.32 -8.13 -8.13
N PRO A 436 3.86 -9.35 -7.82
CA PRO A 436 3.17 -9.66 -6.56
C PRO A 436 4.06 -9.47 -5.31
N ALA A 437 5.38 -9.56 -5.48
CA ALA A 437 6.34 -9.36 -4.39
C ALA A 437 6.80 -7.90 -4.21
N LYS A 438 6.23 -6.94 -4.97
CA LYS A 438 6.67 -5.54 -4.99
C LYS A 438 5.57 -4.60 -4.54
N GLY A 439 5.89 -3.72 -3.58
CA GLY A 439 5.00 -2.61 -3.23
C GLY A 439 4.91 -1.58 -4.35
N LEU A 440 3.81 -0.82 -4.42
CA LEU A 440 3.63 0.28 -5.38
C LEU A 440 4.71 1.38 -5.28
N HIS A 441 5.31 1.52 -4.09
CA HIS A 441 6.41 2.45 -3.84
C HIS A 441 7.78 1.92 -4.30
N GLU A 442 7.92 0.63 -4.58
CA GLU A 442 9.21 0.09 -5.00
C GLU A 442 9.49 0.46 -6.46
N ILE A 443 10.67 1.03 -6.69
CA ILE A 443 11.17 1.26 -8.05
C ILE A 443 11.54 -0.10 -8.61
N ILE A 444 10.88 -0.49 -9.72
CA ILE A 444 11.33 -1.62 -10.52
C ILE A 444 12.59 -1.16 -11.22
N SER A 445 13.75 -1.50 -10.66
CA SER A 445 14.99 -1.40 -11.42
C SER A 445 14.84 -2.32 -12.62
N SER A 446 14.81 -1.74 -13.82
CA SER A 446 14.81 -2.48 -15.09
C SER A 446 16.07 -3.32 -15.28
N GLN A 447 17.04 -3.22 -14.37
CA GLN A 447 18.23 -4.05 -14.34
C GLN A 447 17.98 -5.33 -13.55
N LYS A 448 17.19 -6.25 -14.11
CA LYS A 448 17.42 -7.65 -13.81
C LYS A 448 18.64 -8.07 -14.62
N THR A 449 19.76 -8.13 -13.91
CA THR A 449 20.98 -8.86 -14.27
C THR A 449 20.65 -10.03 -15.17
N ARG A 450 21.12 -9.96 -16.42
CA ARG A 450 21.36 -11.17 -17.22
C ARG A 450 22.12 -12.11 -16.29
N PRO A 451 21.67 -13.36 -16.04
CA PRO A 451 22.48 -14.30 -15.30
C PRO A 451 23.85 -14.31 -16.00
N SER A 452 24.90 -13.95 -15.27
CA SER A 452 26.24 -14.16 -15.80
C SER A 452 26.38 -15.67 -15.89
N ASN A 453 26.25 -16.20 -17.11
CA ASN A 453 26.77 -17.51 -17.44
C ASN A 453 28.29 -17.39 -17.31
N SER A 454 28.78 -17.50 -16.08
CA SER A 454 30.18 -17.74 -15.74
C SER A 454 30.22 -19.15 -15.16
N ASP A 455 30.01 -20.12 -16.04
CA ASP A 455 30.39 -21.52 -15.92
C ASP A 455 30.46 -22.09 -17.35
N GLU A 456 31.49 -21.65 -18.09
CA GLU A 456 32.11 -22.36 -19.22
C GLU A 456 33.58 -21.95 -19.34
#